data_AF-A0A6L9MX71-F1
#
_entry.id   AF-A0A6L9MX71-F1
#
_cell.length_a   1.000
_cell.length_b   1.000
_cell.length_c   1.000
_cell.angle_alpha   90.00
_cell.angle_beta   90.00
_cell.angle_gamma   90.00
#
_symmetry.space_group_name_H-M   'P 1'
#
loop_
_entity.id
_entity.type
_entity.pdbx_description
1 polymer ?
#
loop_
_entity_poly.entity_id
_entity_poly.type
_entity_poly.pdbx_seq_one_letter_code
_entity_poly.pdbx_strand_id
1 'polypeptide(L)'
;MKRIFGCLVIALCWAVKTEAALITIDSSLSANITSNGVYNSNSSSRLVHYVSPSINTLDGYMKFDLSLIPDDSVINSIVLRTFAEGSFNAPFNSPLGQIFYVSNDDWGRANNAALPSSIGGAVSPEYSSFPTVAGTSFDWAIDPSQFSYENELADNVLSLVMRNLNNQYSFMYWLSSDIQAPQLIVDYSDSATGYSVPEPSTLVLFGFFLLTLRKLRRT
;
A
#
# COMPACT_ATOMS: atom_id res chain seq x y z
N MET A 1 32.39 20.34 36.01
CA MET A 1 31.27 19.38 36.10
C MET A 1 30.06 19.69 35.20
N LYS A 2 29.88 20.90 34.65
CA LYS A 2 28.77 21.22 33.73
C LYS A 2 28.87 20.55 32.33
N ARG A 3 30.05 20.11 31.90
CA ARG A 3 30.28 19.57 30.53
C ARG A 3 29.93 18.08 30.36
N ILE A 4 29.89 17.30 31.43
CA ILE A 4 29.62 15.84 31.36
C ILE A 4 28.12 15.55 31.24
N PHE A 5 27.26 16.44 31.75
CA PHE A 5 25.80 16.29 31.68
C PHE A 5 25.24 16.56 30.27
N GLY A 6 25.91 17.39 29.47
CA GLY A 6 25.48 17.73 28.11
C GLY A 6 25.67 16.58 27.11
N CYS A 7 26.80 15.87 27.17
CA CYS A 7 27.07 14.76 26.25
C CYS A 7 26.12 13.56 26.47
N LEU A 8 25.61 13.38 27.69
CA LEU A 8 24.79 12.24 28.04
C LEU A 8 23.32 12.40 27.62
N VAL A 9 22.81 13.64 27.54
CA VAL A 9 21.47 13.93 26.97
C VAL A 9 21.49 13.78 25.44
N ILE A 10 22.59 14.17 24.78
CA ILE A 10 22.74 14.02 23.32
C ILE A 10 22.81 12.54 22.92
N ALA A 11 23.43 11.67 23.74
CA ALA A 11 23.49 10.23 23.47
C ALA A 11 22.15 9.50 23.62
N LEU A 12 21.24 9.97 24.50
CA LEU A 12 19.92 9.37 24.67
C LEU A 12 18.93 9.74 23.56
N CYS A 13 19.08 10.90 22.91
CA CYS A 13 18.20 11.30 21.81
C CYS A 13 18.45 10.54 20.50
N TRP A 14 19.53 9.78 20.39
CA TRP A 14 19.86 8.98 19.19
C TRP A 14 19.29 7.55 19.23
N ALA A 15 18.71 7.15 20.36
CA ALA A 15 18.38 5.74 20.63
C ALA A 15 16.89 5.40 20.52
N VAL A 16 16.07 6.23 19.86
CA VAL A 16 14.66 5.89 19.61
C VAL A 16 14.34 6.16 18.15
N LYS A 17 14.63 5.19 17.29
CA LYS A 17 14.02 5.10 15.96
C LYS A 17 13.39 3.72 15.82
N THR A 18 12.16 3.65 16.27
CA THR A 18 11.22 2.63 15.79
C THR A 18 9.91 3.39 15.63
N GLU A 19 9.83 4.16 14.57
CA GLU A 19 8.62 4.92 14.25
C GLU A 19 7.81 4.03 13.31
N ALA A 20 6.77 3.38 13.85
CA ALA A 20 5.73 2.83 13.00
C ALA A 20 5.04 4.01 12.32
N ALA A 21 4.94 3.96 11.00
CA ALA A 21 4.42 5.03 10.17
C ALA A 21 3.24 4.53 9.34
N LEU A 22 2.19 5.36 9.30
CA LEU A 22 1.04 5.15 8.44
C LEU A 22 1.10 6.19 7.32
N ILE A 23 1.22 5.72 6.08
CA ILE A 23 1.24 6.56 4.89
C ILE A 23 0.06 6.25 3.97
N THR A 24 -0.39 7.25 3.23
CA THR A 24 -1.37 7.11 2.14
C THR A 24 -0.71 7.58 0.85
N ILE A 25 -0.70 6.71 -0.16
CA ILE A 25 -0.07 6.92 -1.46
C ILE A 25 -1.19 6.90 -2.50
N ASP A 26 -1.38 8.00 -3.20
CA ASP A 26 -2.31 8.03 -4.33
C ASP A 26 -1.70 7.28 -5.52
N SER A 27 -2.52 6.55 -6.26
CA SER A 27 -2.08 5.85 -7.47
C SER A 27 -1.55 6.85 -8.49
N SER A 28 -0.31 6.64 -8.93
CA SER A 28 0.35 7.46 -9.94
C SER A 28 -0.19 7.19 -11.34
N LEU A 29 -0.76 6.01 -11.56
CA LEU A 29 -1.25 5.59 -12.86
C LEU A 29 -2.32 4.51 -12.74
N SER A 30 -3.37 4.63 -13.55
CA SER A 30 -4.42 3.60 -13.69
C SER A 30 -4.73 3.30 -15.16
N ALA A 31 -5.05 2.04 -15.51
CA ALA A 31 -5.38 1.65 -16.88
C ALA A 31 -6.35 0.45 -16.92
N ASN A 32 -7.10 0.30 -18.02
CA ASN A 32 -7.96 -0.86 -18.24
C ASN A 32 -7.41 -1.70 -19.39
N ILE A 33 -7.12 -2.96 -19.12
CA ILE A 33 -6.42 -3.86 -20.03
C ILE A 33 -7.19 -5.17 -20.15
N THR A 34 -7.58 -5.55 -21.37
CA THR A 34 -8.20 -6.86 -21.62
C THR A 34 -7.19 -8.00 -21.48
N SER A 35 -7.61 -9.16 -21.00
CA SER A 35 -6.74 -10.32 -20.80
C SER A 35 -6.11 -10.89 -22.06
N ASN A 36 -6.67 -10.65 -23.24
CA ASN A 36 -6.06 -11.02 -24.52
C ASN A 36 -5.12 -9.93 -25.08
N GLY A 37 -4.96 -8.80 -24.37
CA GLY A 37 -4.08 -7.72 -24.76
C GLY A 37 -4.54 -6.82 -25.91
N VAL A 38 -5.72 -7.10 -26.48
CA VAL A 38 -6.18 -6.44 -27.71
C VAL A 38 -6.75 -5.05 -27.43
N TYR A 39 -7.28 -4.82 -26.24
CA TYR A 39 -7.83 -3.54 -25.82
C TYR A 39 -7.13 -3.04 -24.56
N ASN A 40 -6.26 -2.06 -24.76
CA ASN A 40 -5.72 -1.22 -23.70
C ASN A 40 -6.41 0.15 -23.84
N SER A 41 -7.39 0.42 -22.99
CA SER A 41 -8.08 1.71 -23.00
C SER A 41 -7.68 2.53 -21.79
N ASN A 42 -7.14 3.70 -22.10
CA ASN A 42 -6.93 4.82 -21.21
C ASN A 42 -8.24 5.59 -20.98
N SER A 43 -9.28 4.95 -20.45
CA SER A 43 -10.46 5.74 -20.08
C SER A 43 -10.09 6.64 -18.90
N SER A 44 -9.88 7.92 -19.19
CA SER A 44 -9.45 8.93 -18.23
C SER A 44 -10.40 9.16 -17.06
N SER A 45 -11.60 8.58 -17.08
CA SER A 45 -12.58 8.76 -16.01
C SER A 45 -12.81 7.52 -15.15
N ARG A 46 -12.34 6.33 -15.55
CA ARG A 46 -12.79 5.08 -14.93
C ARG A 46 -11.73 4.00 -14.90
N LEU A 47 -11.70 3.28 -13.79
CA LEU A 47 -11.08 1.98 -13.65
C LEU A 47 -12.21 0.94 -13.71
N VAL A 48 -12.11 0.01 -14.65
CA VAL A 48 -13.18 -0.88 -15.07
C VAL A 48 -12.77 -2.32 -14.89
N HIS A 49 -13.70 -3.08 -14.32
CA HIS A 49 -13.58 -4.52 -14.19
C HIS A 49 -14.84 -5.16 -14.71
N TYR A 50 -14.80 -5.77 -15.89
CA TYR A 50 -15.94 -6.48 -16.45
C TYR A 50 -15.52 -7.80 -17.09
N VAL A 51 -16.44 -8.75 -17.07
CA VAL A 51 -16.33 -9.99 -17.86
C VAL A 51 -17.39 -9.94 -18.94
N SER A 52 -17.04 -10.23 -20.19
CA SER A 52 -18.03 -10.43 -21.25
C SER A 52 -17.66 -11.65 -22.11
N PRO A 53 -18.62 -12.54 -22.42
CA PRO A 53 -18.38 -13.70 -23.29
C PRO A 53 -17.83 -13.36 -24.68
N SER A 54 -18.00 -12.12 -25.14
CA SER A 54 -17.54 -11.64 -26.46
C SER A 54 -16.23 -10.86 -26.43
N ILE A 55 -15.69 -10.49 -25.26
CA ILE A 55 -14.60 -9.49 -25.14
C ILE A 55 -13.49 -9.91 -24.18
N ASN A 56 -13.59 -11.10 -23.55
CA ASN A 56 -12.73 -11.55 -22.45
C ASN A 56 -12.90 -10.69 -21.17
N THR A 57 -12.01 -10.88 -20.20
CA THR A 57 -11.97 -10.11 -18.96
C THR A 57 -11.27 -8.77 -19.21
N LEU A 58 -11.87 -7.67 -18.80
CA LEU A 58 -11.22 -6.36 -18.69
C LEU A 58 -10.78 -6.18 -17.24
N ASP A 59 -9.49 -6.07 -17.03
CA ASP A 59 -8.88 -5.86 -15.73
C ASP A 59 -8.41 -4.41 -15.59
N GLY A 60 -8.55 -3.87 -14.39
CA GLY A 60 -8.13 -2.51 -14.05
C GLY A 60 -6.86 -2.55 -13.23
N TYR A 61 -5.82 -1.94 -13.78
CA TYR A 61 -4.49 -1.88 -13.22
C TYR A 61 -4.26 -0.54 -12.53
N MET A 62 -3.50 -0.59 -11.45
CA MET A 62 -3.14 0.54 -10.61
C MET A 62 -1.66 0.43 -10.28
N LYS A 63 -0.95 1.56 -10.38
CA LYS A 63 0.45 1.68 -9.99
C LYS A 63 0.60 2.69 -8.86
N PHE A 64 1.51 2.40 -7.93
CA PHE A 64 1.84 3.24 -6.78
C PHE A 64 3.35 3.47 -6.74
N ASP A 65 3.74 4.68 -6.33
CA ASP A 65 5.14 5.07 -6.11
C ASP A 65 5.47 4.86 -4.62
N LEU A 66 6.37 3.92 -4.33
CA LEU A 66 6.76 3.54 -2.98
C LEU A 66 7.99 4.30 -2.46
N SER A 67 8.53 5.29 -3.19
CA SER A 67 9.77 5.99 -2.83
C SER A 67 9.76 6.77 -1.51
N LEU A 68 8.59 6.88 -0.87
CA LEU A 68 8.44 7.45 0.46
C LEU A 68 8.60 6.43 1.60
N ILE A 69 8.64 5.13 1.28
CA ILE A 69 8.85 4.03 2.22
C ILE A 69 10.31 3.58 2.08
N PRO A 70 11.11 3.58 3.16
CA PRO A 70 12.48 3.07 3.11
C PRO A 70 12.56 1.61 2.62
N ASP A 71 13.55 1.29 1.78
CA ASP A 71 13.74 -0.03 1.17
C ASP A 71 13.81 -1.17 2.18
N ASP A 72 14.31 -0.89 3.39
CA ASP A 72 14.43 -1.85 4.48
C ASP A 72 13.22 -1.85 5.42
N SER A 73 12.07 -1.29 5.03
CA SER A 73 10.87 -1.30 5.88
C SER A 73 10.21 -2.67 5.94
N VAL A 74 9.63 -3.01 7.10
CA VAL A 74 8.70 -4.11 7.27
C VAL A 74 7.28 -3.59 7.07
N ILE A 75 6.58 -4.14 6.08
CA ILE A 75 5.18 -3.84 5.84
C ILE A 75 4.30 -4.63 6.84
N ASN A 76 3.57 -3.92 7.70
CA ASN A 76 2.71 -4.51 8.72
C ASN A 76 1.29 -4.76 8.17
N SER A 77 0.74 -3.80 7.43
CA SER A 77 -0.56 -3.97 6.77
C SER A 77 -0.71 -3.06 5.57
N ILE A 78 -1.55 -3.48 4.61
CA ILE A 78 -1.89 -2.69 3.43
C ILE A 78 -3.40 -2.70 3.22
N VAL A 79 -3.95 -1.54 2.92
CA VAL A 79 -5.31 -1.37 2.43
C VAL A 79 -5.27 -0.63 1.11
N LEU A 80 -5.84 -1.23 0.07
CA LEU A 80 -6.16 -0.51 -1.15
C LEU A 80 -7.55 0.10 -0.98
N ARG A 81 -7.66 1.43 -1.08
CA ARG A 81 -8.93 2.15 -1.07
C ARG A 81 -9.29 2.60 -2.48
N THR A 82 -10.48 2.22 -2.94
CA THR A 82 -11.04 2.67 -4.22
C THR A 82 -12.33 3.46 -3.99
N PHE A 83 -12.76 4.24 -4.97
CA PHE A 83 -13.96 5.07 -4.87
C PHE A 83 -14.94 4.71 -5.97
N ALA A 84 -16.19 4.41 -5.60
CA ALA A 84 -17.20 3.98 -6.55
C ALA A 84 -17.48 5.08 -7.59
N GLU A 85 -17.60 4.72 -8.87
CA GLU A 85 -18.03 5.68 -9.89
C GLU A 85 -19.55 5.92 -9.83
N GLY A 86 -20.32 4.92 -9.39
CA GLY A 86 -21.77 5.03 -9.15
C GLY A 86 -22.63 5.32 -10.40
N SER A 87 -22.08 5.14 -11.61
CA SER A 87 -22.82 5.34 -12.87
C SER A 87 -23.15 4.01 -13.55
N PHE A 88 -23.98 4.08 -14.61
CA PHE A 88 -24.32 2.93 -15.46
C PHE A 88 -24.89 1.70 -14.73
N ASN A 89 -25.53 1.90 -13.58
CA ASN A 89 -26.03 0.84 -12.70
C ASN A 89 -24.93 -0.10 -12.16
N ALA A 90 -23.69 0.38 -11.99
CA ALA A 90 -22.64 -0.36 -11.30
C ALA A 90 -22.87 -0.34 -9.77
N PRO A 91 -22.61 -1.46 -9.04
CA PRO A 91 -22.28 -2.79 -9.54
C PRO A 91 -23.46 -3.46 -10.28
N PHE A 92 -23.18 -4.18 -11.36
CA PHE A 92 -24.18 -4.86 -12.18
C PHE A 92 -24.01 -6.38 -12.18
N ASN A 93 -25.14 -7.09 -12.01
CA ASN A 93 -25.26 -8.55 -12.12
C ASN A 93 -24.30 -9.33 -11.20
N SER A 94 -24.22 -8.91 -9.94
CA SER A 94 -23.46 -9.61 -8.87
C SER A 94 -21.99 -9.87 -9.23
N PRO A 95 -21.18 -8.81 -9.46
CA PRO A 95 -19.76 -8.98 -9.72
C PRO A 95 -19.05 -9.59 -8.51
N LEU A 96 -17.93 -10.27 -8.75
CA LEU A 96 -17.10 -10.88 -7.71
C LEU A 96 -15.68 -10.33 -7.87
N GLY A 97 -15.29 -9.37 -7.02
CA GLY A 97 -14.03 -8.64 -7.14
C GLY A 97 -12.92 -9.25 -6.29
N GLN A 98 -11.69 -9.26 -6.82
CA GLN A 98 -10.48 -9.61 -6.09
C GLN A 98 -9.28 -8.81 -6.61
N ILE A 99 -8.31 -8.53 -5.72
CA ILE A 99 -7.05 -7.87 -6.03
C ILE A 99 -5.94 -8.92 -6.19
N PHE A 100 -5.11 -8.72 -7.20
CA PHE A 100 -3.93 -9.54 -7.48
C PHE A 100 -2.70 -8.63 -7.60
N TYR A 101 -1.55 -9.22 -7.29
CA TYR A 101 -0.25 -8.60 -7.53
C TYR A 101 0.14 -8.69 -9.01
N VAL A 102 0.91 -7.71 -9.50
CA VAL A 102 1.42 -7.65 -10.87
C VAL A 102 2.93 -7.54 -10.81
N SER A 103 3.63 -8.59 -11.23
CA SER A 103 5.09 -8.71 -11.08
C SER A 103 5.92 -8.01 -12.15
N ASN A 104 5.29 -7.21 -13.00
CA ASN A 104 5.96 -6.54 -14.11
C ASN A 104 5.45 -5.11 -14.12
N ASP A 105 6.35 -4.16 -13.86
CA ASP A 105 6.06 -2.73 -13.80
C ASP A 105 6.32 -1.98 -15.11
N ASP A 106 6.70 -2.64 -16.20
CA ASP A 106 6.99 -1.99 -17.48
C ASP A 106 5.73 -1.47 -18.21
N TRP A 107 4.55 -1.66 -17.62
CA TRP A 107 3.28 -1.17 -18.16
C TRP A 107 3.00 0.30 -17.83
N GLY A 108 2.27 0.98 -18.72
CA GLY A 108 1.82 2.33 -18.49
C GLY A 108 0.95 2.86 -19.63
N ARG A 109 0.29 4.00 -19.40
CA ARG A 109 -0.63 4.63 -20.37
C ARG A 109 0.05 5.04 -21.68
N ALA A 110 1.31 5.47 -21.62
CA ALA A 110 2.08 5.92 -22.79
C ALA A 110 2.74 4.76 -23.56
N ASN A 111 2.92 3.62 -22.89
CA ASN A 111 3.60 2.46 -23.44
C ASN A 111 2.54 1.45 -23.92
N ASN A 112 2.09 1.58 -25.16
CA ASN A 112 1.23 0.59 -25.84
C ASN A 112 1.84 -0.84 -25.90
N ALA A 113 3.06 -1.04 -25.39
CA ALA A 113 3.91 -2.18 -25.67
C ALA A 113 4.13 -3.16 -24.51
N ALA A 114 3.62 -2.91 -23.29
CA ALA A 114 3.78 -3.87 -22.20
C ALA A 114 2.43 -4.05 -21.50
N LEU A 115 1.71 -5.09 -21.92
CA LEU A 115 0.74 -5.70 -21.04
C LEU A 115 1.54 -6.31 -19.88
N PRO A 116 1.08 -6.16 -18.63
CA PRO A 116 1.67 -6.94 -17.55
C PRO A 116 1.51 -8.42 -17.91
N SER A 117 2.63 -9.03 -18.28
CA SER A 117 2.67 -10.38 -18.88
C SER A 117 2.29 -11.49 -17.89
N SER A 118 2.24 -11.16 -16.60
CA SER A 118 1.88 -12.07 -15.52
C SER A 118 1.14 -11.33 -14.41
N ILE A 119 -0.12 -11.73 -14.21
CA ILE A 119 -0.82 -11.49 -12.94
C ILE A 119 -0.36 -12.58 -11.99
N GLY A 120 0.15 -12.18 -10.83
CA GLY A 120 0.59 -13.07 -9.77
C GLY A 120 -0.57 -13.68 -8.98
N GLY A 121 -0.28 -14.07 -7.75
CA GLY A 121 -1.28 -14.57 -6.81
C GLY A 121 -2.30 -13.50 -6.42
N ALA A 122 -3.46 -13.97 -5.96
CA ALA A 122 -4.43 -13.10 -5.31
C ALA A 122 -3.84 -12.58 -3.99
N VAL A 123 -4.04 -11.29 -3.73
CA VAL A 123 -3.53 -10.62 -2.52
C VAL A 123 -4.65 -10.10 -1.63
N SER A 124 -5.91 -10.23 -2.06
CA SER A 124 -7.08 -9.93 -1.23
C SER A 124 -8.05 -11.11 -1.16
N PRO A 125 -8.97 -11.12 -0.17
CA PRO A 125 -10.19 -11.93 -0.26
C PRO A 125 -11.03 -11.58 -1.49
N GLU A 126 -11.97 -12.45 -1.81
CA GLU A 126 -13.03 -12.16 -2.77
C GLU A 126 -14.14 -11.34 -2.10
N TYR A 127 -14.68 -10.36 -2.83
CA TYR A 127 -15.79 -9.51 -2.39
C TYR A 127 -16.94 -9.58 -3.39
N SER A 128 -18.19 -9.61 -2.89
CA SER A 128 -19.40 -9.69 -3.73
C SER A 128 -20.41 -8.58 -3.45
N SER A 129 -20.08 -7.62 -2.58
CA SER A 129 -20.93 -6.51 -2.19
C SER A 129 -20.15 -5.22 -2.33
N PHE A 130 -20.67 -4.29 -3.12
CA PHE A 130 -19.98 -3.08 -3.51
C PHE A 130 -20.88 -1.86 -3.38
N PRO A 131 -20.31 -0.68 -3.03
CA PRO A 131 -21.07 0.55 -2.96
C PRO A 131 -21.69 0.92 -4.30
N THR A 132 -22.92 1.47 -4.24
CA THR A 132 -23.67 1.96 -5.41
C THR A 132 -23.62 3.48 -5.55
N VAL A 133 -23.26 4.19 -4.49
CA VAL A 133 -23.22 5.66 -4.46
C VAL A 133 -21.86 6.16 -4.91
N ALA A 134 -21.84 7.04 -5.92
CA ALA A 134 -20.61 7.64 -6.45
C ALA A 134 -19.76 8.30 -5.35
N GLY A 135 -18.43 8.16 -5.43
CA GLY A 135 -17.46 8.68 -4.46
C GLY A 135 -17.37 7.90 -3.15
N THR A 136 -18.24 6.90 -2.92
CA THR A 136 -18.17 6.06 -1.72
C THR A 136 -16.90 5.22 -1.76
N SER A 137 -16.10 5.30 -0.71
CA SER A 137 -14.89 4.50 -0.57
C SER A 137 -15.19 3.03 -0.34
N PHE A 138 -14.31 2.16 -0.81
CA PHE A 138 -14.29 0.74 -0.52
C PHE A 138 -12.85 0.31 -0.25
N ASP A 139 -12.66 -0.42 0.84
CA ASP A 139 -11.35 -0.83 1.33
C ASP A 139 -11.15 -2.32 1.06
N TRP A 140 -10.13 -2.62 0.25
CA TRP A 140 -9.64 -3.96 -0.02
C TRP A 140 -8.51 -4.27 0.94
N ALA A 141 -8.69 -5.28 1.80
CA ALA A 141 -7.61 -5.76 2.64
C ALA A 141 -6.59 -6.52 1.78
N ILE A 142 -5.34 -6.06 1.80
CA ILE A 142 -4.22 -6.69 1.07
C ILE A 142 -3.38 -7.46 2.08
N ASP A 143 -3.16 -8.74 1.83
CA ASP A 143 -2.32 -9.60 2.64
C ASP A 143 -0.85 -9.47 2.21
N PRO A 144 0.01 -8.82 3.03
CA PRO A 144 1.40 -8.61 2.67
C PRO A 144 2.24 -9.90 2.71
N SER A 145 1.69 -11.04 3.14
CA SER A 145 2.40 -12.33 3.09
C SER A 145 2.30 -13.03 1.73
N GLN A 146 1.47 -12.56 0.80
CA GLN A 146 1.21 -13.21 -0.49
C GLN A 146 2.30 -12.95 -1.56
N PHE A 147 3.16 -11.95 -1.36
CA PHE A 147 4.31 -11.67 -2.23
C PHE A 147 5.43 -10.96 -1.45
N SER A 148 6.65 -10.95 -2.00
CA SER A 148 7.77 -10.24 -1.38
C SER A 148 7.75 -8.77 -1.78
N TYR A 149 7.69 -7.88 -0.78
CA TYR A 149 7.78 -6.43 -0.98
C TYR A 149 9.21 -5.92 -1.13
N GLU A 150 10.22 -6.76 -0.85
CA GLU A 150 11.62 -6.34 -0.91
C GLU A 150 11.99 -5.82 -2.31
N ASN A 151 11.45 -6.44 -3.36
CA ASN A 151 11.68 -6.00 -4.73
C ASN A 151 10.94 -4.69 -5.04
N GLU A 152 9.67 -4.60 -4.64
CA GLU A 152 8.80 -3.43 -4.89
C GLU A 152 9.28 -2.18 -4.14
N LEU A 153 9.83 -2.37 -2.94
CA LEU A 153 10.45 -1.28 -2.19
C LEU A 153 11.77 -0.85 -2.85
N ALA A 154 12.58 -1.81 -3.32
CA ALA A 154 13.85 -1.50 -3.99
C ALA A 154 13.68 -0.82 -5.37
N ASP A 155 12.64 -1.18 -6.14
CA ASP A 155 12.33 -0.52 -7.41
C ASP A 155 11.37 0.68 -7.27
N ASN A 156 10.83 0.90 -6.07
CA ASN A 156 9.92 1.96 -5.69
C ASN A 156 8.56 1.92 -6.40
N VAL A 157 8.14 0.76 -6.90
CA VAL A 157 6.87 0.62 -7.61
C VAL A 157 6.09 -0.55 -7.02
N LEU A 158 4.78 -0.36 -6.87
CA LEU A 158 3.86 -1.47 -6.68
C LEU A 158 2.77 -1.41 -7.74
N SER A 159 2.61 -2.52 -8.46
CA SER A 159 1.50 -2.70 -9.39
C SER A 159 0.47 -3.69 -8.84
N LEU A 160 -0.79 -3.25 -8.82
CA LEU A 160 -1.94 -4.07 -8.45
C LEU A 160 -2.92 -4.13 -9.61
N VAL A 161 -3.61 -5.26 -9.71
CA VAL A 161 -4.72 -5.43 -10.63
C VAL A 161 -5.95 -5.86 -9.87
N MET A 162 -7.07 -5.22 -10.13
CA MET A 162 -8.35 -5.73 -9.70
C MET A 162 -8.93 -6.58 -10.84
N ARG A 163 -9.70 -7.61 -10.51
CA ARG A 163 -10.35 -8.49 -11.49
C ARG A 163 -11.75 -8.85 -11.01
N ASN A 164 -12.66 -8.97 -11.97
CA ASN A 164 -13.96 -9.58 -11.74
C ASN A 164 -13.87 -11.08 -12.10
N LEU A 165 -14.15 -11.93 -11.12
CA LEU A 165 -14.08 -13.39 -11.20
C LEU A 165 -15.41 -14.02 -11.61
N ASN A 166 -16.51 -13.26 -11.63
CA ASN A 166 -17.78 -13.77 -12.12
C ASN A 166 -17.69 -14.00 -13.63
N ASN A 167 -17.89 -15.24 -14.06
CA ASN A 167 -17.80 -15.66 -15.46
C ASN A 167 -19.00 -15.23 -16.33
N GLN A 168 -20.01 -14.61 -15.72
CA GLN A 168 -21.15 -14.00 -16.41
C GLN A 168 -20.94 -12.50 -16.60
N TYR A 169 -21.66 -11.93 -17.57
CA TYR A 169 -21.61 -10.49 -17.82
C TYR A 169 -21.98 -9.70 -16.56
N SER A 170 -20.97 -9.09 -15.95
CA SER A 170 -21.05 -8.37 -14.69
C SER A 170 -19.92 -7.37 -14.62
N PHE A 171 -20.13 -6.27 -13.90
CA PHE A 171 -19.13 -5.20 -13.84
C PHE A 171 -19.21 -4.35 -12.59
N MET A 172 -18.07 -3.72 -12.28
CA MET A 172 -17.93 -2.64 -11.31
C MET A 172 -17.11 -1.52 -11.94
N TYR A 173 -17.47 -0.29 -11.62
CA TYR A 173 -16.72 0.89 -12.04
C TYR A 173 -16.23 1.65 -10.83
N TRP A 174 -14.94 1.97 -10.86
CA TRP A 174 -14.26 2.78 -9.87
C TRP A 174 -13.75 4.05 -10.53
N LEU A 175 -13.61 5.10 -9.74
CA LEU A 175 -12.93 6.31 -10.18
C LEU A 175 -11.45 6.00 -10.43
N SER A 176 -10.90 6.64 -11.47
CA SER A 176 -9.51 6.46 -11.89
C SER A 176 -8.60 7.56 -11.34
N SER A 177 -7.29 7.39 -11.52
CA SER A 177 -6.26 8.36 -11.12
C SER A 177 -6.43 9.78 -11.66
N ASP A 178 -7.22 10.01 -12.73
CA ASP A 178 -7.43 11.38 -13.25
C ASP A 178 -8.66 12.10 -12.68
N ILE A 179 -9.50 11.42 -11.89
CA ILE A 179 -10.65 12.03 -11.20
C ILE A 179 -10.45 11.95 -9.69
N GLN A 180 -10.33 10.72 -9.18
CA GLN A 180 -10.08 10.43 -7.79
C GLN A 180 -9.29 9.14 -7.73
N ALA A 181 -8.01 9.27 -7.42
CA ALA A 181 -7.08 8.15 -7.48
C ALA A 181 -7.41 7.07 -6.43
N PRO A 182 -7.30 5.78 -6.78
CA PRO A 182 -7.14 4.73 -5.80
C PRO A 182 -5.98 5.08 -4.85
N GLN A 183 -6.11 4.71 -3.59
CA GLN A 183 -5.12 5.01 -2.56
C GLN A 183 -4.58 3.73 -1.95
N LEU A 184 -3.27 3.65 -1.79
CA LEU A 184 -2.60 2.60 -1.03
C LEU A 184 -2.30 3.16 0.36
N ILE A 185 -2.93 2.58 1.38
CA ILE A 185 -2.71 2.93 2.78
C ILE A 185 -1.79 1.86 3.34
N VAL A 186 -0.58 2.25 3.76
CA VAL A 186 0.47 1.33 4.20
C VAL A 186 0.86 1.66 5.62
N ASP A 187 0.76 0.67 6.50
CA ASP A 187 1.35 0.69 7.82
C ASP A 187 2.67 -0.09 7.76
N TYR A 188 3.78 0.58 8.07
CA TYR A 188 5.11 -0.02 8.05
C TYR A 188 5.92 0.40 9.27
N SER A 189 6.95 -0.39 9.56
CA SER A 189 7.96 -0.09 10.55
C SER A 189 9.33 -0.20 9.91
N ASP A 190 10.31 0.57 10.38
CA ASP A 190 11.70 0.33 10.00
C ASP A 190 12.04 -1.13 10.33
N SER A 191 12.69 -1.88 9.42
CA SER A 191 13.31 -3.15 9.83
C SER A 191 14.18 -2.81 11.01
N ALA A 192 13.97 -3.52 12.12
CA ALA A 192 14.83 -3.39 13.28
C ALA A 192 16.25 -3.74 12.82
N THR A 193 17.01 -2.74 12.39
CA THR A 193 18.46 -2.80 12.41
C THR A 193 18.76 -3.27 13.82
N GLY A 194 19.43 -4.43 13.95
CA GLY A 194 19.53 -5.24 15.19
C GLY A 194 20.15 -4.55 16.41
N TYR A 195 20.16 -3.23 16.45
CA TYR A 195 20.18 -2.41 17.64
C TYR A 195 18.88 -2.62 18.42
N SER A 196 18.84 -3.71 19.20
CA SER A 196 18.04 -3.67 20.43
C SER A 196 18.53 -2.46 21.20
N VAL A 197 17.74 -1.39 21.25
CA VAL A 197 17.97 -0.31 22.21
C VAL A 197 17.98 -1.01 23.56
N PRO A 198 19.12 -1.08 24.27
CA PRO A 198 19.10 -1.65 25.60
C PRO A 198 18.11 -0.78 26.36
N GLU A 199 17.02 -1.36 26.86
CA GLU A 199 16.21 -0.65 27.84
C GLU A 199 17.20 -0.06 28.85
N PRO A 200 17.09 1.23 29.22
CA PRO A 200 17.97 1.80 30.21
C PRO A 200 17.83 0.92 31.44
N SER A 201 18.84 0.06 31.64
CA SER A 201 18.72 -0.99 32.64
C SER A 201 18.34 -0.31 33.95
N THR A 202 17.51 -0.95 34.77
CA THR A 202 17.07 -0.38 36.04
C THR A 202 18.27 0.13 36.86
N LEU A 203 19.44 -0.48 36.66
CA LEU A 203 20.77 -0.04 37.15
C LEU A 203 21.20 1.36 36.69
N VAL A 204 21.03 1.72 35.42
CA VAL A 204 21.32 3.06 34.89
C VAL A 204 20.36 4.09 35.49
N LEU A 205 19.07 3.77 35.59
CA LEU A 205 18.08 4.63 36.24
C LEU A 205 18.37 4.83 37.74
N PHE A 206 18.74 3.75 38.44
CA PHE A 206 19.18 3.79 39.84
C PHE A 206 20.46 4.61 40.02
N GLY A 207 21.41 4.50 39.08
CA GLY A 207 22.62 5.31 39.05
C GLY A 207 22.32 6.80 38.97
N PHE A 208 21.37 7.21 38.12
CA PHE A 208 20.89 8.59 38.05
C PHE A 208 20.22 9.05 39.35
N PHE A 209 19.39 8.20 39.95
CA PHE A 209 18.71 8.49 41.22
C PHE A 209 19.68 8.67 42.39
N LEU A 210 20.73 7.85 42.46
CA LEU A 210 21.77 7.97 43.49
C LEU A 210 22.64 9.23 43.28
N LEU A 211 22.89 9.63 42.03
CA LEU A 211 23.63 10.85 41.70
C LEU A 211 22.83 12.13 42.02
N THR A 212 21.51 12.13 41.81
CA THR A 212 20.64 13.25 42.22
C THR A 212 20.51 13.33 43.74
N LEU A 213 20.34 12.19 44.44
CA LEU A 213 20.32 12.14 45.90
C LEU A 213 21.63 12.64 46.54
N ARG A 214 22.79 12.30 45.96
CA ARG A 214 24.09 12.77 46.47
C ARG A 214 24.28 14.28 46.36
N LYS A 215 23.67 14.93 45.35
CA LYS A 215 23.69 16.40 45.21
C LYS A 215 22.77 17.10 46.21
N LEU A 216 21.60 16.53 46.48
CA LEU A 216 20.64 17.06 47.46
C LEU A 216 21.19 17.05 48.90
N ARG A 217 22.12 16.13 49.22
CA ARG A 217 22.71 16.02 50.57
C ARG A 217 23.89 16.97 50.84
N ARG A 218 24.34 17.76 49.85
CA ARG A 218 25.48 18.69 49.96
C ARG A 218 25.09 20.17 49.95
N THR A 219 23.80 20.46 49.88
CA THR A 219 23.17 21.75 50.17
C THR A 219 22.58 21.71 51.56
#